data_AF-A0A929K4K8-F1
#
_entry.id   AF-A0A929K4K8-F1
#
_cell.length_a   1.000
_cell.length_b   1.000
_cell.length_c   1.000
_cell.angle_alpha   90.00
_cell.angle_beta   90.00
_cell.angle_gamma   90.00
#
_symmetry.space_group_name_H-M   'P 1'
#
loop_
_entity.id
_entity.type
_entity.pdbx_description
1 polymer ?
#
loop_
_entity_poly.entity_id
_entity_poly.type
_entity_poly.pdbx_seq_one_letter_code
_entity_poly.pdbx_strand_id
1 'polypeptide(L)' 'MKIERAIERYKKGGVSLAKVAEFAGISIREMIPIAYAHGLEPKYDESLVESKITLERAINL' A
#
# COMPACT_ATOMS: atom_id res chain seq x y z
N MET A 1 -8.81 -4.07 -15.41
CA MET A 1 -8.93 -4.80 -14.11
C MET A 1 -8.71 -3.82 -12.95
N LYS A 2 -9.10 -4.13 -11.70
CA LYS A 2 -9.00 -3.19 -10.55
C LYS A 2 -7.57 -2.75 -10.24
N ILE A 3 -6.60 -3.65 -10.40
CA ILE A 3 -5.18 -3.41 -10.10
C ILE A 3 -4.57 -2.39 -11.09
N GLU A 4 -4.80 -2.56 -12.39
CA GLU A 4 -4.27 -1.65 -13.42
C GLU A 4 -4.73 -0.21 -13.20
N ARG A 5 -6.03 -0.02 -12.90
CA ARG A 5 -6.60 1.31 -12.65
C ARG A 5 -6.07 1.94 -11.36
N ALA A 6 -5.72 1.13 -10.37
CA ALA A 6 -5.11 1.59 -9.13
C ALA A 6 -3.64 2.01 -9.36
N ILE A 7 -2.88 1.25 -10.14
CA ILE A 7 -1.50 1.57 -10.54
C ILE A 7 -1.44 2.86 -11.36
N GLU A 8 -2.39 3.09 -12.25
CA GLU A 8 -2.46 4.33 -13.03
C GLU A 8 -2.66 5.56 -12.13
N ARG A 9 -3.47 5.44 -11.07
CA ARG A 9 -3.66 6.51 -10.08
C ARG A 9 -2.39 6.78 -9.27
N TYR A 10 -1.63 5.73 -8.94
CA TYR A 10 -0.33 5.86 -8.30
C TYR A 10 0.67 6.61 -9.18
N LYS A 11 0.76 6.26 -10.47
CA LYS A 11 1.64 6.94 -11.46
C LYS A 11 1.33 8.43 -11.60
N LYS A 12 0.07 8.83 -11.47
CA LYS A 12 -0.36 10.24 -11.53
C LYS A 12 -0.08 11.01 -10.24
N GLY A 13 0.52 10.39 -9.22
CA GLY A 13 0.83 11.01 -7.93
C GLY A 13 -0.41 11.32 -7.08
N GLY A 14 -1.59 10.81 -7.45
CA GLY A 14 -2.85 11.17 -6.80
C GLY A 14 -3.15 10.37 -5.53
N VAL A 15 -2.47 9.26 -5.29
CA VAL A 15 -2.72 8.34 -4.17
C VAL A 15 -1.44 7.62 -3.72
N SER A 16 -1.34 7.29 -2.43
CA SER A 16 -0.25 6.48 -1.88
C SER A 16 -0.38 4.99 -2.27
N LEU A 17 0.71 4.24 -2.19
CA LEU A 17 0.70 2.78 -2.46
C LEU A 17 -0.24 2.02 -1.51
N ALA A 18 -0.32 2.47 -0.24
CA ALA A 18 -1.27 1.93 0.74
C ALA A 18 -2.72 2.07 0.25
N LYS A 19 -3.09 3.22 -0.31
CA LYS A 19 -4.45 3.47 -0.80
C LYS A 19 -4.77 2.63 -2.05
N VAL A 20 -3.77 2.36 -2.88
CA VAL A 20 -3.87 1.45 -4.02
C VAL A 20 -4.11 0.02 -3.54
N ALA A 21 -3.40 -0.44 -2.52
CA ALA A 21 -3.59 -1.76 -1.91
C ALA A 21 -5.01 -1.91 -1.33
N GLU A 22 -5.49 -0.91 -0.60
CA GLU A 22 -6.87 -0.85 -0.07
C GLU A 22 -7.91 -0.98 -1.20
N PHE A 23 -7.76 -0.24 -2.30
CA PHE A 23 -8.67 -0.35 -3.45
C PHE A 23 -8.62 -1.70 -4.16
N ALA A 24 -7.46 -2.36 -4.13
CA ALA A 24 -7.26 -3.68 -4.69
C ALA A 24 -7.73 -4.80 -3.75
N GLY A 25 -8.01 -4.50 -2.47
CA GLY A 25 -8.40 -5.48 -1.47
C GLY A 25 -7.25 -6.41 -1.04
N ILE A 26 -6.00 -5.96 -1.16
CA ILE A 26 -4.81 -6.71 -0.77
C ILE A 26 -3.99 -5.90 0.23
N SER A 27 -3.08 -6.56 0.95
CA SER A 27 -2.16 -5.86 1.84
C SER A 27 -1.15 -5.02 1.06
N ILE A 28 -0.61 -3.98 1.70
CA ILE A 28 0.49 -3.20 1.12
C ILE A 28 1.72 -4.09 0.83
N ARG A 29 1.96 -5.12 1.66
CA ARG A 29 3.05 -6.09 1.47
C ARG A 29 2.89 -6.88 0.16
N GLU A 30 1.67 -7.25 -0.19
CA GLU A 30 1.35 -7.90 -1.47
C GLU A 30 1.40 -6.92 -2.65
N MET A 31 1.06 -5.65 -2.41
CA MET A 31 1.09 -4.62 -3.46
C MET A 31 2.51 -4.21 -3.88
N ILE A 32 3.49 -4.26 -2.99
CA ILE A 32 4.89 -3.90 -3.28
C ILE A 32 5.50 -4.68 -4.46
N PRO A 33 5.51 -6.03 -4.48
CA PRO A 33 6.07 -6.77 -5.61
C PRO A 33 5.28 -6.52 -6.91
N ILE A 34 3.97 -6.30 -6.82
CA ILE A 34 3.14 -5.92 -7.98
C ILE A 34 3.59 -4.55 -8.52
N ALA A 35 3.79 -3.57 -7.66
CA ALA A 35 4.26 -2.25 -8.06
C ALA A 35 5.60 -2.32 -8.79
N TYR A 36 6.57 -3.08 -8.25
CA TYR A 36 7.85 -3.32 -8.92
C TYR A 36 7.70 -4.00 -10.28
N ALA A 37 6.85 -5.01 -10.39
CA ALA A 37 6.56 -5.68 -11.67
C ALA A 37 5.97 -4.74 -12.74
N HIS A 38 5.36 -3.62 -12.31
CA HIS A 38 4.84 -2.57 -13.18
C HIS A 38 5.80 -1.37 -13.38
N GLY A 39 7.07 -1.53 -13.00
CA GLY A 39 8.13 -0.53 -13.17
C GLY A 39 7.98 0.67 -12.24
N LEU A 40 7.32 0.49 -11.09
CA LEU A 40 7.23 1.50 -10.05
C LEU A 40 8.31 1.26 -9.00
N GLU A 41 8.90 2.36 -8.52
CA GLU A 41 9.73 2.36 -7.32
C GLU A 41 8.96 3.05 -6.19
N PRO A 42 8.07 2.32 -5.49
CA PRO A 42 7.36 2.92 -4.39
C PRO A 42 8.31 3.30 -3.27
N LYS A 43 8.24 4.57 -2.87
CA LYS A 43 8.86 5.01 -1.62
C LYS A 43 8.08 4.39 -0.48
N TYR A 44 8.59 3.27 0.00
CA TYR A 44 8.00 2.46 1.03
C TYR A 44 8.99 2.36 2.19
N ASP A 45 8.53 2.75 3.37
CA ASP A 45 9.28 2.57 4.61
C ASP A 45 8.79 1.28 5.27
N GLU A 46 9.66 0.27 5.32
CA GLU A 46 9.38 -1.03 5.90
C GLU A 46 8.93 -0.94 7.37
N SER A 47 9.41 0.06 8.11
CA SER A 47 9.08 0.28 9.52
C SER A 47 7.62 0.65 9.75
N LEU A 48 6.93 1.20 8.74
CA LEU A 48 5.52 1.61 8.85
C LEU A 48 4.54 0.44 8.78
N VAL A 49 4.95 -0.71 8.22
CA VAL A 49 4.12 -1.92 8.14
C VAL A 49 4.32 -2.83 9.35
N GLU A 50 5.41 -2.62 10.08
CA GLU A 50 5.67 -3.24 11.37
C GLU A 50 4.95 -2.57 12.55
N SER A 51 3.98 -1.70 12.26
CA SER A 51 2.94 -1.39 13.25
C SER A 51 2.07 -2.63 13.46
N LYS A 52 2.60 -3.61 14.19
CA LYS A 52 1.78 -4.46 15.05
C LYS A 52 0.99 -3.48 15.92
N ILE A 53 -0.28 -3.29 15.59
CA ILE A 53 -1.22 -2.80 16.60
C ILE A 53 -1.22 -3.89 17.66
N THR A 54 -0.37 -3.74 18.67
CA THR A 54 -0.57 -4.44 19.92
C THR A 54 -1.89 -3.94 20.48
N LEU A 55 -2.72 -4.87 20.98
CA LEU A 55 -4.04 -4.59 21.55
C LEU A 55 -4.02 -3.38 22.52
N GLU A 56 -2.92 -3.16 23.23
CA GLU A 56 -2.71 -2.00 24.12
C GLU A 56 -2.83 -0.63 23.45
N ARG A 57 -2.50 -0.50 22.16
CA ARG A 57 -2.51 0.79 21.45
C ARG A 57 -3.86 1.12 20.81
N ALA A 58 -4.73 0.13 20.64
CA ALA A 58 -6.09 0.32 20.12
C ALA A 58 -7.09 0.78 21.19
N ILE A 59 -6.81 0.54 22.48
CA ILE A 59 -7.73 0.83 23.59
C ILE A 59 -7.64 2.30 24.06
N ASN A 60 -6.61 3.05 23.64
CA ASN A 60 -6.36 4.43 24.10
C ASN A 60 -6.60 5.53 23.03
N LEU A 61 -7.49 5.30 22.06
CA LEU A 61 -8.01 6.32 21.13
C LEU A 61 -9.47 6.62 21.45
#